data_AF-A0A961H405-F1
#
_entry.id   AF-A0A961H405-F1
#
_cell.length_a   1.000
_cell.length_b   1.000
_cell.length_c   1.000
_cell.angle_alpha   90.00
_cell.angle_beta   90.00
_cell.angle_gamma   90.00
#
_symmetry.space_group_name_H-M   'P 1'
#
loop_
_entity.id
_entity.type
_entity.pdbx_description
1 polymer ?
#
loop_
_entity_poly.entity_id
_entity_poly.type
_entity_poly.pdbx_seq_one_letter_code
_entity_poly.pdbx_strand_id
1 'polypeptide(L)' 'YRGSGFIDDTRAFLSIPARHDMARRSDAAFLARLVGEGRLSQAMAERVIVDLTDSQPRKVFKL' A
#
# COMPACT_ATOMS: atom_id res chain seq x y z
N TYR A 1 10.95 5.46 2.43
CA TYR A 1 10.10 5.60 3.66
C TYR A 1 10.31 4.36 4.53
N ARG A 2 9.99 4.41 5.83
CA ARG A 2 10.12 3.28 6.77
C ARG A 2 8.74 2.91 7.31
N GLY A 3 8.27 1.71 6.98
CA GLY A 3 7.00 1.14 7.44
C GLY A 3 6.95 -0.36 7.14
N SER A 4 5.97 -1.08 7.69
CA SER A 4 5.76 -2.51 7.43
C SER A 4 4.91 -2.79 6.19
N GLY A 5 4.17 -1.80 5.69
CA GLY A 5 3.00 -2.02 4.83
C GLY A 5 1.77 -2.41 5.66
N PHE A 6 0.68 -2.76 4.98
CA PHE A 6 -0.61 -3.04 5.61
C PHE A 6 -0.66 -4.44 6.26
N ILE A 7 -1.29 -4.53 7.44
CA ILE A 7 -1.56 -5.78 8.16
C ILE A 7 -3.05 -5.75 8.52
N ASP A 8 -3.81 -6.77 8.12
CA ASP A 8 -5.28 -6.78 8.31
C ASP A 8 -5.72 -7.02 9.76
N ASP A 9 -4.83 -7.61 10.58
CA ASP A 9 -4.98 -7.93 12.00
C ASP A 9 -6.40 -8.40 12.37
N THR A 10 -6.85 -9.48 11.70
CA THR A 10 -8.20 -9.98 11.89
C THR A 10 -8.26 -11.48 12.17
N ARG A 11 -9.26 -11.88 12.98
CA ARG A 11 -9.66 -13.28 13.15
C ARG A 11 -10.75 -13.71 12.16
N ALA A 12 -11.32 -12.77 11.39
CA ALA A 12 -12.39 -13.04 10.44
C ALA A 12 -11.83 -13.31 9.04
N PHE A 13 -11.57 -14.58 8.72
CA PHE A 13 -10.90 -15.02 7.49
C PHE A 13 -11.48 -14.41 6.20
N LEU A 14 -12.81 -14.40 6.06
CA LEU A 14 -13.48 -13.87 4.86
C LEU A 14 -13.32 -12.35 4.70
N SER A 15 -12.90 -11.63 5.75
CA SER A 15 -12.67 -10.18 5.68
C SER A 15 -11.28 -9.80 5.19
N ILE A 16 -10.31 -10.74 5.18
CA ILE A 16 -8.93 -10.50 4.75
C ILE A 16 -8.90 -9.82 3.36
N PRO A 17 -9.49 -10.39 2.28
CA PRO A 17 -9.40 -9.77 0.96
C PRO A 17 -10.04 -8.38 0.90
N ALA A 18 -11.16 -8.16 1.59
CA ALA A 18 -11.83 -6.86 1.63
C ALA A 18 -10.99 -5.79 2.34
N ARG A 19 -10.31 -6.15 3.43
CA ARG A 19 -9.41 -5.26 4.17
C ARG A 19 -8.19 -4.88 3.32
N HIS A 20 -7.58 -5.86 2.65
CA HIS A 20 -6.45 -5.63 1.76
C HIS A 20 -6.84 -4.79 0.53
N ASP A 21 -8.02 -5.01 -0.06
CA ASP A 21 -8.54 -4.16 -1.15
C ASP A 21 -8.76 -2.71 -0.69
N MET A 22 -9.38 -2.50 0.48
CA MET A 22 -9.57 -1.17 1.05
C MET A 22 -8.24 -0.44 1.29
N ALA A 23 -7.24 -1.13 1.83
CA ALA A 23 -5.92 -0.56 2.07
C ALA A 23 -5.27 -0.11 0.74
N ARG A 24 -5.25 -0.99 -0.27
CA ARG A 24 -4.71 -0.69 -1.60
C ARG A 24 -5.38 0.51 -2.26
N ARG A 25 -6.72 0.60 -2.16
CA ARG A 25 -7.48 1.74 -2.70
C ARG A 25 -7.16 3.04 -1.96
N SER A 26 -7.02 2.98 -0.64
CA SER A 26 -6.67 4.14 0.18
C SER A 26 -5.28 4.67 -0.17
N ASP A 27 -4.30 3.77 -0.28
CA ASP A 27 -2.93 4.12 -0.68
C ASP A 27 -2.90 4.70 -2.10
N ALA A 28 -3.60 4.08 -3.05
CA ALA A 28 -3.70 4.58 -4.42
C ALA A 28 -4.35 5.97 -4.48
N ALA A 29 -5.43 6.21 -3.73
CA ALA A 29 -6.09 7.51 -3.68
C ALA A 29 -5.16 8.59 -3.08
N PHE A 30 -4.42 8.27 -2.03
CA PHE A 30 -3.45 9.17 -1.44
C PHE A 30 -2.33 9.53 -2.42
N LEU A 31 -1.75 8.54 -3.09
CA LEU A 31 -0.70 8.77 -4.10
C LEU A 31 -1.23 9.54 -5.31
N ALA A 32 -2.42 9.22 -5.80
CA ALA A 32 -3.07 9.92 -6.91
C ALA A 32 -3.28 11.40 -6.60
N ARG A 33 -3.66 11.75 -5.36
CA ARG A 33 -3.75 13.14 -4.93
C ARG A 33 -2.39 13.84 -4.98
N LEU A 34 -1.32 13.20 -4.50
CA LEU A 34 0.03 13.78 -4.58
C LEU A 34 0.49 13.98 -6.03
N VAL A 35 0.12 13.07 -6.93
CA VAL A 35 0.38 13.21 -8.37
C VAL A 35 -0.41 14.39 -8.95
N GLY A 36 -1.71 14.49 -8.65
CA GLY A 36 -2.55 15.60 -9.10
C GLY A 36 -2.11 16.97 -8.57
N GLU A 37 -1.54 17.02 -7.37
CA GLU A 37 -0.93 18.22 -6.78
C GLU A 37 0.48 18.52 -7.34
N GLY A 38 1.02 17.68 -8.24
CA GLY A 38 2.38 17.83 -8.79
C GLY A 38 3.50 17.57 -7.78
N ARG A 39 3.19 16.99 -6.63
CA ARG A 39 4.14 16.71 -5.52
C ARG A 39 4.88 15.39 -5.69
N LEU A 40 4.37 14.52 -6.55
CA LEU A 40 4.94 13.21 -6.86
C LEU A 40 4.77 12.94 -8.36
N SER A 41 5.78 12.39 -9.02
CA SER A 41 5.60 11.94 -10.41
C SER A 41 4.79 10.65 -10.44
N GLN A 42 4.03 10.44 -11.52
CA GLN A 42 3.27 9.21 -11.70
C GLN A 42 4.17 7.96 -11.63
N ALA A 43 5.32 7.97 -12.32
CA ALA A 43 6.26 6.86 -12.29
C ALA A 43 6.81 6.56 -10.87
N MET A 44 6.96 7.58 -10.03
CA MET A 44 7.33 7.37 -8.63
C MET A 44 6.16 6.79 -7.83
N ALA A 45 4.94 7.30 -8.02
CA ALA A 45 3.73 6.76 -7.38
C ALA A 45 3.53 5.27 -7.70
N GLU A 46 3.72 4.87 -8.96
CA GLU A 46 3.63 3.48 -9.42
C GLU A 46 4.67 2.57 -8.75
N ARG A 47 5.89 3.06 -8.49
CA ARG A 47 6.89 2.31 -7.70
C ARG A 47 6.49 2.22 -6.23
N VAL A 48 6.05 3.33 -5.66
CA VAL A 48 5.69 3.42 -4.24
C VAL A 48 4.52 2.48 -3.91
N ILE A 49 3.50 2.38 -4.77
CA ILE A 49 2.36 1.50 -4.50
C ILE A 49 2.77 0.02 -4.47
N VAL A 50 3.70 -0.41 -5.33
CA VAL A 50 4.24 -1.77 -5.33
C VAL A 50 5.05 -2.03 -4.06
N ASP A 51 5.89 -1.06 -3.68
CA ASP A 51 6.68 -1.16 -2.45
C ASP A 51 5.79 -1.28 -1.21
N LEU A 52 4.73 -0.49 -1.09
CA LEU A 52 3.81 -0.53 0.05
C LEU A 52 3.04 -1.86 0.15
N THR A 53 2.72 -2.47 -1.00
CA THR A 53 1.83 -3.63 -1.07
C THR A 53 2.58 -4.97 -1.06
N ASP A 54 3.80 -5.04 -1.58
CA ASP A 54 4.56 -6.29 -1.74
C ASP A 54 6.01 -6.19 -1.25
N SER A 55 6.84 -5.31 -1.82
CA SER A 55 8.29 -5.29 -1.57
C SER A 55 8.62 -5.05 -0.08
N GLN A 56 7.95 -4.07 0.54
CA GLN A 56 8.24 -3.64 1.91
C GLN A 56 7.73 -4.65 2.95
N PRO A 57 6.48 -5.17 2.89
CA PRO A 57 6.04 -6.25 3.76
C PRO A 57 6.97 -7.47 3.71
N ARG A 58 7.32 -7.93 2.50
CA ARG A 58 8.19 -9.10 2.33
C ARG A 58 9.55 -8.88 2.99
N LYS A 59 10.14 -7.70 2.79
CA LYS A 59 11.42 -7.32 3.40
C LYS A 59 11.35 -7.23 4.93
N VAL A 60 10.30 -6.61 5.48
CA VAL A 60 10.18 -6.38 6.93
C VAL A 60 9.92 -7.68 7.68
N PHE A 61 9.09 -8.56 7.12
CA PHE A 61 8.74 -9.84 7.74
C PHE A 61 9.66 -10.99 7.34
N LYS A 62 10.68 -10.74 6.51
CA LYS A 62 11.67 -11.73 6.04
C LYS A 62 10.99 -12.93 5.34
N LEU A 63 10.07 -12.61 4.42
CA LEU A 63 9.31 -13.55 3.59
C LEU A 63 9.91 -13.73 2.18
#